data_AF-A0A940ICB9-F1
#
_entry.id   AF-A0A940ICB9-F1
#
_cell.length_a   1.000
_cell.length_b   1.000
_cell.length_c   1.000
_cell.angle_alpha   90.00
_cell.angle_beta   90.00
_cell.angle_gamma   90.00
#
_symmetry.space_group_name_H-M   'P 1'
#
loop_
_entity.id
_entity.type
_entity.pdbx_description
1 polymer ?
#
loop_
_entity_poly.entity_id
_entity_poly.type
_entity_poly.pdbx_seq_one_letter_code
_entity_poly.pdbx_strand_id
1 'polypeptide(L)'
;MQFKKIVPYKIKRLIPMLGLAGATLAAPSCEKEPIPTHNEFLVFDRHNFLTVEQIQQAAAPSDVKTVYLVPRGDWFNYQSQNISLLSKQLQSWIDASPKARGQGDFEFFVGEAAAVPEDSLRIVRNGWTINAYVQDPWLHR
;
A
#
# COMPACT_ATOMS: atom_id res chain seq x y z
N MET A 1 9.85 45.81 23.12
CA MET A 1 8.77 46.07 22.13
C MET A 1 8.66 44.86 21.22
N GLN A 2 7.49 44.21 21.24
CA GLN A 2 7.13 43.08 20.38
C GLN A 2 6.71 43.60 19.01
N PHE A 3 6.94 42.84 17.93
CA PHE A 3 5.96 42.58 16.86
C PHE A 3 6.45 41.40 16.00
N LYS A 4 5.94 40.19 16.28
CA LYS A 4 5.91 39.08 15.32
C LYS A 4 4.88 39.41 14.24
N LYS A 5 5.30 39.57 12.99
CA LYS A 5 4.37 39.62 11.85
C LYS A 5 4.30 38.23 11.20
N ILE A 6 3.26 37.49 11.54
CA ILE A 6 2.87 36.26 10.83
C ILE A 6 1.97 36.73 9.68
N VAL A 7 2.40 36.51 8.43
CA VAL A 7 1.59 36.80 7.25
C VAL A 7 0.75 35.56 6.94
N PRO A 8 -0.59 35.58 7.08
CA PRO A 8 -1.42 34.45 6.69
C PRO A 8 -1.68 34.47 5.19
N TYR A 9 -1.04 33.57 4.45
CA TYR A 9 -1.34 33.33 3.03
C TYR A 9 -2.69 32.62 2.89
N LYS A 10 -3.73 33.38 2.53
CA LYS A 10 -5.05 32.83 2.12
C LYS A 10 -5.00 32.46 0.63
N ILE A 11 -4.62 31.23 0.30
CA ILE A 11 -4.81 30.69 -1.05
C ILE A 11 -6.29 30.31 -1.20
N LYS A 12 -7.10 31.20 -1.77
CA LYS A 12 -8.44 30.87 -2.28
C LYS A 12 -8.26 30.15 -3.62
N ARG A 13 -8.26 28.82 -3.63
CA ARG A 13 -8.38 28.04 -4.88
C ARG A 13 -9.82 28.17 -5.39
N LEU A 14 -10.01 29.08 -6.34
CA LEU A 14 -11.14 29.06 -7.27
C LEU A 14 -10.95 27.86 -8.20
N ILE A 15 -11.77 26.82 -8.03
CA ILE A 15 -11.92 25.78 -9.06
C ILE A 15 -12.96 26.30 -10.05
N PRO A 16 -12.63 26.53 -11.33
CA PRO A 16 -13.63 26.88 -12.32
C PRO A 16 -14.55 25.67 -12.53
N MET A 17 -15.84 25.81 -12.19
CA MET A 17 -16.85 24.84 -12.58
C MET A 17 -17.05 24.94 -14.10
N LEU A 18 -16.62 23.91 -14.83
CA LEU A 18 -17.06 23.72 -16.21
C LEU A 18 -18.55 23.36 -16.19
N GLY A 19 -19.39 24.31 -16.59
CA GLY A 19 -20.79 24.06 -16.87
C GLY A 19 -20.94 23.36 -18.22
N LEU A 20 -21.46 22.13 -18.21
CA LEU A 20 -22.06 21.50 -19.38
C LEU A 20 -23.50 21.16 -19.00
N ALA A 21 -24.42 21.99 -19.47
CA ALA A 21 -25.85 21.72 -19.46
C ALA A 21 -26.13 20.57 -20.45
N GLY A 22 -26.47 19.40 -19.92
CA GLY A 22 -27.00 18.28 -20.68
C GLY A 22 -28.35 17.88 -20.11
N ALA A 23 -29.43 18.31 -20.76
CA ALA A 23 -30.76 17.83 -20.47
C ALA A 23 -30.87 16.35 -20.84
N THR A 24 -31.02 15.46 -19.87
CA THR A 24 -31.64 14.15 -20.06
C THR A 24 -32.59 13.88 -18.90
N LEU A 25 -33.73 13.30 -19.25
CA LEU A 25 -34.93 13.14 -18.45
C LEU A 25 -34.65 12.39 -17.14
N ALA A 26 -35.32 12.82 -16.07
CA ALA A 26 -35.34 12.14 -14.79
C ALA A 26 -35.89 10.71 -14.96
N ALA A 27 -34.98 9.74 -15.11
CA ALA A 27 -35.28 8.37 -14.72
C ALA A 27 -35.28 8.32 -13.18
N PRO A 28 -36.18 7.55 -12.54
CA PRO A 28 -36.05 7.26 -11.12
C PRO A 28 -34.71 6.56 -10.93
N SER A 29 -33.72 7.32 -10.45
CA SER A 29 -32.45 6.79 -10.00
C SER A 29 -32.79 5.80 -8.90
N CYS A 30 -32.72 4.51 -9.24
CA CYS A 30 -32.62 3.45 -8.25
C CYS A 30 -31.26 3.68 -7.59
N GLU A 31 -31.23 4.60 -6.63
CA GLU A 31 -30.07 4.86 -5.79
C GLU A 31 -29.89 3.60 -4.96
N LYS A 32 -29.17 2.62 -5.53
CA LYS A 32 -28.58 1.56 -4.73
C LYS A 32 -27.69 2.27 -3.73
N GLU A 33 -28.03 2.12 -2.45
CA GLU A 33 -27.19 2.61 -1.36
C GLU A 33 -25.74 2.19 -1.64
N PRO A 34 -24.78 3.12 -1.50
CA PRO A 34 -23.38 2.82 -1.77
C PRO A 34 -22.95 1.68 -0.86
N ILE A 35 -22.53 0.56 -1.46
CA ILE A 35 -22.02 -0.58 -0.72
C ILE A 35 -20.80 -0.07 0.08
N PRO A 36 -20.79 -0.20 1.43
CA PRO A 36 -19.65 0.19 2.23
C PRO A 36 -18.42 -0.56 1.71
N THR A 37 -17.35 0.16 1.38
CA THR A 37 -16.12 -0.47 0.91
C THR A 37 -15.12 -0.63 2.04
N HIS A 38 -14.36 -1.73 2.03
CA HIS A 38 -13.33 -2.00 3.03
C HIS A 38 -12.02 -2.49 2.40
N ASN A 39 -11.00 -2.59 3.24
CA ASN A 39 -9.70 -3.14 2.87
C ASN A 39 -9.53 -4.52 3.52
N GLU A 40 -8.96 -5.44 2.77
CA GLU A 40 -8.58 -6.78 3.23
C GLU A 40 -7.10 -6.84 3.57
N PHE A 41 -6.73 -7.68 4.53
CA PHE A 41 -5.35 -7.85 4.97
C PHE A 41 -4.96 -9.32 4.94
N LEU A 42 -4.06 -9.68 4.04
CA LEU A 42 -3.50 -11.02 3.94
C LEU A 42 -2.10 -11.01 4.53
N VAL A 43 -1.96 -11.68 5.67
CA VAL A 43 -0.70 -11.78 6.40
C VAL A 43 0.07 -13.01 5.92
N PHE A 44 1.37 -12.87 5.69
CA PHE A 44 2.24 -13.97 5.29
C PHE A 44 3.58 -13.92 6.04
N ASP A 45 4.25 -15.07 6.11
CA ASP A 45 5.56 -15.20 6.69
C ASP A 45 6.42 -16.18 5.88
N ARG A 46 7.67 -16.40 6.31
CA ARG A 46 8.64 -17.29 5.63
C ARG A 46 8.24 -18.77 5.59
N HIS A 47 7.23 -19.20 6.35
CA HIS A 47 6.71 -20.56 6.38
C HIS A 47 5.29 -20.64 5.78
N ASN A 48 4.53 -19.54 5.82
CA ASN A 48 3.16 -19.45 5.35
C ASN A 48 3.05 -18.42 4.23
N PHE A 49 3.40 -18.86 3.02
CA PHE A 49 3.26 -18.04 1.82
C PHE A 49 1.82 -18.03 1.30
N LEU A 50 1.42 -16.91 0.70
CA LEU A 50 0.14 -16.78 0.01
C LEU A 50 0.20 -17.46 -1.36
N THR A 51 -0.94 -17.95 -1.81
CA THR A 51 -1.15 -18.37 -3.19
C THR A 51 -1.84 -17.28 -4.00
N VAL A 52 -1.70 -17.33 -5.32
CA VAL A 52 -2.36 -16.39 -6.24
C VAL A 52 -3.88 -16.48 -6.09
N GLU A 53 -4.41 -17.68 -5.89
CA GLU A 53 -5.84 -17.94 -5.72
C GLU A 53 -6.38 -17.26 -4.46
N GLN A 54 -5.63 -17.29 -3.35
CA GLN A 54 -6.04 -16.61 -2.10
C GLN A 54 -6.18 -15.11 -2.30
N ILE A 55 -5.27 -14.49 -3.06
CA ILE A 55 -5.30 -13.04 -3.35
C ILE A 55 -6.48 -12.72 -4.26
N GLN A 56 -6.73 -13.53 -5.28
CA GLN A 56 -7.86 -13.35 -6.19
C GLN A 56 -9.20 -13.51 -5.46
N GLN A 57 -9.33 -14.50 -4.58
CA GLN A 57 -10.51 -14.71 -3.76
C GLN A 57 -10.75 -13.54 -2.81
N ALA A 58 -9.72 -13.04 -2.13
CA ALA A 58 -9.83 -11.86 -1.28
C ALA A 58 -10.20 -10.59 -2.06
N ALA A 59 -9.78 -10.48 -3.32
CA ALA A 59 -10.08 -9.33 -4.17
C ALA A 59 -11.42 -9.41 -4.92
N ALA A 60 -12.03 -10.60 -5.00
CA ALA A 60 -13.24 -10.86 -5.78
C ALA A 60 -14.48 -10.07 -5.33
N PRO A 61 -14.75 -9.86 -4.02
CA PRO A 61 -15.89 -9.08 -3.58
C PRO A 61 -15.86 -7.64 -4.11
N SER A 62 -17.02 -7.11 -4.51
CA SER A 62 -17.12 -5.77 -5.12
C SER A 62 -16.97 -4.63 -4.11
N ASP A 63 -17.17 -4.91 -2.83
CA ASP A 63 -16.96 -4.02 -1.68
C ASP A 63 -15.48 -3.94 -1.25
N VAL A 64 -14.64 -4.90 -1.63
CA VAL A 64 -13.20 -4.83 -1.34
C VAL A 64 -12.53 -3.81 -2.26
N LYS A 65 -11.96 -2.76 -1.66
CA LYS A 65 -11.23 -1.70 -2.35
C LYS A 65 -9.77 -2.07 -2.59
N THR A 66 -9.11 -2.62 -1.59
CA THR A 66 -7.67 -2.92 -1.62
C THR A 66 -7.39 -4.15 -0.77
N VAL A 67 -6.52 -5.02 -1.28
CA VAL A 67 -6.00 -6.18 -0.54
C VAL A 67 -4.55 -5.88 -0.19
N TYR A 68 -4.28 -5.67 1.09
CA TYR A 68 -2.93 -5.43 1.60
C TYR A 68 -2.24 -6.74 1.93
N LEU A 69 -1.06 -6.93 1.35
CA LEU A 69 -0.19 -8.06 1.59
C LEU A 69 0.81 -7.67 2.67
N VAL A 70 0.71 -8.27 3.86
CA VAL A 70 1.45 -7.83 5.05
C VAL A 70 2.46 -8.91 5.46
N PRO A 71 3.78 -8.64 5.34
CA PRO A 71 4.79 -9.55 5.86
C PRO A 71 4.75 -9.53 7.38
N ARG A 72 4.97 -10.70 7.98
CA ARG A 72 5.10 -10.87 9.42
C ARG A 72 6.30 -11.75 9.73
N GLY A 73 6.88 -11.52 10.90
CA GLY A 73 7.97 -12.33 11.42
C GLY A 73 9.33 -11.81 10.99
N ASP A 74 10.34 -12.62 11.28
CA ASP A 74 11.75 -12.27 11.09
C ASP A 74 12.23 -12.65 9.68
N TRP A 75 12.63 -11.62 8.93
CA TRP A 75 13.20 -11.73 7.59
C TRP A 75 14.72 -11.52 7.58
N PHE A 76 15.37 -11.37 8.75
CA PHE A 76 16.76 -10.97 8.88
C PHE A 76 17.72 -11.96 8.22
N ASN A 77 17.36 -13.25 8.17
CA ASN A 77 18.16 -14.29 7.54
C ASN A 77 18.03 -14.34 6.00
N TYR A 78 17.28 -13.43 5.38
CA TYR A 78 17.18 -13.34 3.92
C TYR A 78 18.41 -12.63 3.35
N GLN A 79 19.32 -13.42 2.79
CA GLN A 79 20.43 -12.93 1.97
C GLN A 79 19.94 -12.42 0.61
N SER A 80 20.78 -11.70 -0.12
CA SER A 80 20.48 -11.10 -1.42
C SER A 80 19.76 -12.04 -2.39
N GLN A 81 20.22 -13.30 -2.49
CA GLN A 81 19.57 -14.30 -3.35
C GLN A 81 18.11 -14.59 -2.94
N ASN A 82 17.84 -14.65 -1.64
CA ASN A 82 16.50 -14.86 -1.11
C ASN A 82 15.63 -13.62 -1.29
N ILE A 83 16.21 -12.42 -1.17
CA ILE A 83 15.54 -11.15 -1.46
C ILE A 83 15.13 -11.07 -2.93
N SER A 84 16.00 -11.47 -3.86
CA SER A 84 15.66 -11.53 -5.29
C SER A 84 14.52 -12.51 -5.59
N LEU A 85 14.53 -13.69 -4.96
CA LEU A 85 13.45 -14.67 -5.09
C LEU A 85 12.14 -14.14 -4.51
N LEU A 86 12.19 -13.60 -3.30
CA LEU A 86 11.05 -12.98 -2.62
C LEU A 86 10.47 -11.86 -3.48
N SER A 87 11.30 -10.96 -4.01
CA SER A 87 10.84 -9.84 -4.85
C SER A 87 10.07 -10.30 -6.09
N LYS A 88 10.48 -11.40 -6.73
CA LYS A 88 9.74 -11.99 -7.86
C LYS A 88 8.40 -12.60 -7.43
N GLN A 89 8.39 -13.27 -6.29
CA GLN A 89 7.17 -13.85 -5.74
C GLN A 89 6.17 -12.77 -5.28
N LEU A 90 6.64 -11.71 -4.64
CA LEU A 90 5.83 -10.56 -4.28
C LEU A 90 5.25 -9.88 -5.53
N GLN A 91 6.01 -9.83 -6.64
CA GLN A 91 5.49 -9.30 -7.89
C GLN A 91 4.35 -10.17 -8.45
N SER A 92 4.46 -11.50 -8.44
CA SER A 92 3.38 -12.36 -8.92
C SER A 92 2.10 -12.22 -8.09
N TRP A 93 2.23 -11.94 -6.80
CA TRP A 93 1.11 -11.64 -5.92
C TRP A 93 0.45 -10.27 -6.20
N ILE A 94 1.24 -9.25 -6.52
CA ILE A 94 0.72 -7.95 -6.94
C ILE A 94 0.02 -8.06 -8.29
N ASP A 95 0.56 -8.84 -9.22
CA ASP A 95 0.00 -9.05 -10.55
C ASP A 95 -1.29 -9.89 -10.52
N ALA A 96 -1.55 -10.63 -9.45
CA ALA A 96 -2.73 -11.45 -9.27
C ALA A 96 -4.04 -10.64 -9.27
N SER A 97 -3.99 -9.37 -8.84
CA SER A 97 -5.16 -8.49 -8.79
C SER A 97 -4.77 -7.01 -8.84
N PRO A 98 -5.49 -6.16 -9.60
CA PRO A 98 -5.25 -4.72 -9.59
C PRO A 98 -5.52 -4.06 -8.24
N LYS A 99 -6.25 -4.74 -7.33
CA LYS A 99 -6.52 -4.30 -5.96
C LYS A 99 -5.41 -4.67 -4.96
N ALA A 100 -4.44 -5.50 -5.35
CA ALA A 100 -3.38 -5.96 -4.44
C ALA A 100 -2.30 -4.90 -4.24
N ARG A 101 -1.91 -4.65 -2.99
CA ARG A 101 -0.84 -3.69 -2.63
C ARG A 101 0.01 -4.25 -1.49
N GLY A 102 1.29 -3.91 -1.49
CA GLY A 102 2.17 -4.18 -0.37
C GLY A 102 1.93 -3.23 0.80
N GLN A 103 2.09 -3.73 2.02
CA GLN A 103 2.10 -2.93 3.24
C GLN A 103 2.96 -3.62 4.30
N GLY A 104 3.66 -2.86 5.13
CA GLY A 104 4.51 -3.39 6.20
C GLY A 104 5.99 -3.39 5.82
N ASP A 105 6.82 -3.78 6.80
CA ASP A 105 8.27 -3.69 6.69
C ASP A 105 8.94 -5.06 6.58
N PHE A 106 9.98 -5.13 5.77
CA PHE A 106 10.92 -6.25 5.76
C PHE A 106 12.20 -5.84 6.49
N GLU A 107 12.48 -6.53 7.58
CA GLU A 107 13.75 -6.40 8.31
C GLU A 107 14.77 -7.39 7.72
N PHE A 108 15.59 -6.93 6.77
CA PHE A 108 16.68 -7.71 6.18
C PHE A 108 18.02 -7.41 6.87
N PHE A 109 18.94 -8.37 6.84
CA PHE A 109 20.31 -8.14 7.33
C PHE A 109 20.95 -6.92 6.64
N VAL A 110 21.75 -6.19 7.41
CA VAL A 110 22.38 -4.93 6.96
C VAL A 110 23.23 -5.18 5.72
N GLY A 111 22.92 -4.45 4.64
CA GLY A 111 23.63 -4.54 3.36
C GLY A 111 23.03 -5.49 2.33
N GLU A 112 22.22 -6.48 2.74
CA GLU A 112 21.68 -7.50 1.82
C GLU A 112 20.73 -6.89 0.79
N ALA A 113 19.85 -5.97 1.22
CA ALA A 113 18.95 -5.25 0.33
C ALA A 113 19.69 -4.31 -0.64
N ALA A 114 20.81 -3.72 -0.20
CA ALA A 114 21.61 -2.82 -1.02
C ALA A 114 22.41 -3.57 -2.10
N ALA A 115 22.72 -4.86 -1.86
CA ALA A 115 23.38 -5.72 -2.84
C ALA A 115 22.46 -6.14 -4.00
N VAL A 116 21.14 -6.01 -3.86
CA VAL A 116 20.14 -6.25 -4.92
C VAL A 116 19.23 -5.03 -5.11
N PRO A 117 19.77 -3.90 -5.58
CA PRO A 117 19.07 -2.61 -5.54
C PRO A 117 17.79 -2.60 -6.37
N GLU A 118 17.77 -3.25 -7.54
CA GLU A 118 16.58 -3.30 -8.40
C GLU A 118 15.44 -4.08 -7.74
N ASP A 119 15.75 -5.23 -7.13
CA ASP A 119 14.77 -6.08 -6.47
C ASP A 119 14.21 -5.41 -5.21
N SER A 120 15.07 -4.76 -4.43
CA SER A 120 14.69 -3.97 -3.26
C SER A 120 13.83 -2.77 -3.62
N LEU A 121 14.19 -2.04 -4.68
CA LEU A 121 13.36 -0.93 -5.18
C LEU A 121 12.01 -1.41 -5.69
N ARG A 122 11.92 -2.60 -6.31
CA ARG A 122 10.65 -3.18 -6.72
C ARG A 122 9.74 -3.49 -5.53
N ILE A 123 10.30 -4.05 -4.45
CA ILE A 123 9.55 -4.25 -3.19
C ILE A 123 9.00 -2.91 -2.69
N VAL A 124 9.84 -1.87 -2.60
CA VAL A 124 9.40 -0.56 -2.10
C VAL A 124 8.36 0.10 -3.01
N ARG A 125 8.51 0.00 -4.33
CA ARG A 125 7.54 0.55 -5.31
C ARG A 125 6.15 -0.05 -5.18
N ASN A 126 6.06 -1.31 -4.73
CA ASN A 126 4.79 -2.01 -4.57
C ASN A 126 4.12 -1.73 -3.21
N GLY A 127 4.73 -0.93 -2.33
CA GLY A 127 4.11 -0.39 -1.11
C GLY A 127 4.68 -0.92 0.20
N TRP A 128 5.61 -1.87 0.15
CA TRP A 128 6.35 -2.32 1.34
C TRP A 128 7.47 -1.34 1.70
N THR A 129 7.98 -1.47 2.92
CA THR A 129 9.22 -0.83 3.34
C THR A 129 10.29 -1.88 3.62
N ILE A 130 11.55 -1.44 3.66
CA ILE A 130 12.69 -2.30 3.99
C ILE A 130 13.50 -1.58 5.06
N ASN A 131 13.74 -2.27 6.18
CA ASN A 131 14.49 -1.75 7.33
C ASN A 131 13.99 -0.37 7.76
N ALA A 132 12.67 -0.16 7.68
CA ALA A 132 12.06 1.02 8.27
C ALA A 132 12.12 0.83 9.77
N TYR A 133 13.20 1.33 10.38
CA TYR A 133 13.31 1.42 11.83
C TYR A 133 12.05 2.11 12.36
N VAL A 134 11.15 1.32 12.94
CA VAL A 134 10.22 1.87 13.91
C VAL A 134 11.14 2.37 15.01
N GLN A 135 11.28 3.69 15.12
CA GLN A 135 11.75 4.28 16.37
C GLN A 135 10.72 3.86 17.41
N ASP A 136 10.91 2.69 18.03
CA ASP A 136 10.16 2.31 19.20
C ASP A 136 10.59 3.32 20.29
N PRO A 137 9.72 4.26 20.72
CA PRO A 137 10.09 5.24 21.72
C PRO A 137 10.39 4.60 23.08
N TRP A 138 10.23 3.28 23.22
CA TRP A 138 10.46 2.52 24.45
C TRP A 138 11.80 1.78 24.49
N LEU A 139 12.61 1.77 23.42
CA LEU A 139 13.94 1.11 23.39
C LEU A 139 15.10 1.94 23.99
N HIS A 140 14.79 3.01 24.71
CA HIS A 140 15.73 3.73 25.58
C HIS A 140 15.19 3.79 27.01
N ARG A 141 15.26 2.69 27.76
CA ARG A 141 15.15 2.67 29.23
C ARG A 141 16.10 1.65 29.82
#